data_AF-W6JTV4-F1
#
_entry.id   AF-W6JTV4-F1
#
_cell.length_a   1.000
_cell.length_b   1.000
_cell.length_c   1.000
_cell.angle_alpha   90.00
_cell.angle_beta   90.00
_cell.angle_gamma   90.00
#
_symmetry.space_group_name_H-M   'P 1'
#
loop_
_entity.id
_entity.type
_entity.pdbx_description
1 polymer ?
#
loop_
_entity_poly.entity_id
_entity_poly.type
_entity_poly.pdbx_seq_one_letter_code
_entity_poly.pdbx_strand_id
1 'polypeptide(L)'
;MTTTLWVGETRSSPLPDPEKSWHNTMALIDSPWSRLRKPPTIPTGFTAQALNDLDDLAFAELIQAQLVPRDQDVQGRRLWDRFWKVLREDDQLADRTYNVLEQFLDTTEDALEGGGLDEAGTKRAEKFKQQCEMSWKRIDRGRDRDGALGWAGEHATAHPPQSRRVIAALIGAIARHRSEVLREFGQPNAADAELWDVMAHLGLDPRDYETRDG
;
A
#
# COMPACT_ATOMS: atom_id res chain seq x y z
N MET A 1 60.07 -41.30 -1.80
CA MET A 1 59.37 -41.13 -3.09
C MET A 1 57.87 -41.26 -2.82
N THR A 2 57.10 -40.20 -3.14
CA THR A 2 55.66 -40.26 -3.54
C THR A 2 54.67 -40.64 -2.41
N THR A 3 53.63 -39.90 -2.01
CA THR A 3 52.96 -38.65 -2.42
C THR A 3 52.06 -38.20 -1.27
N THR A 4 52.09 -36.92 -0.89
CA THR A 4 51.11 -36.30 0.03
C THR A 4 49.89 -35.88 -0.77
N LEU A 5 48.74 -36.53 -0.55
CA LEU A 5 47.45 -36.13 -1.09
C LEU A 5 46.80 -35.10 -0.16
N TRP A 6 46.69 -33.86 -0.65
CA TRP A 6 45.86 -32.81 -0.07
C TRP A 6 44.38 -33.17 -0.27
N VAL A 7 43.64 -33.31 0.83
CA VAL A 7 42.17 -33.35 0.81
C VAL A 7 41.68 -31.93 1.03
N GLY A 8 41.09 -31.35 -0.01
CA GLY A 8 40.44 -30.04 0.05
C GLY A 8 39.19 -30.13 0.92
N GLU A 9 39.19 -29.39 2.02
CA GLU A 9 38.06 -29.21 2.92
C GLU A 9 37.05 -28.25 2.27
N THR A 10 36.00 -28.81 1.66
CA THR A 10 34.85 -28.03 1.19
C THR A 10 34.04 -27.56 2.39
N ARG A 11 34.28 -26.32 2.82
CA ARG A 11 33.34 -25.60 3.70
C ARG A 11 32.00 -25.47 2.98
N SER A 12 31.02 -26.28 3.34
CA SER A 12 29.62 -26.02 3.04
C SER A 12 29.20 -24.72 3.73
N SER A 13 29.13 -23.63 2.98
CA SER A 13 28.38 -22.45 3.40
C SER A 13 26.91 -22.87 3.61
N PRO A 14 26.28 -22.52 4.73
CA PRO A 14 24.85 -22.77 4.90
C PRO A 14 24.08 -21.99 3.82
N LEU A 15 23.22 -22.72 3.10
CA LEU A 15 22.25 -22.14 2.16
C LEU A 15 21.42 -21.08 2.90
N PRO A 16 21.20 -19.89 2.32
CA PRO A 16 20.31 -18.92 2.91
C PRO A 16 18.89 -19.51 3.03
N ASP A 17 18.31 -19.35 4.21
CA ASP A 17 16.99 -19.83 4.57
C ASP A 17 15.92 -19.18 3.67
N PRO A 18 15.22 -19.93 2.80
CA PRO A 18 14.27 -19.37 1.83
C PRO A 18 13.06 -18.71 2.49
N GLU A 19 12.80 -18.96 3.78
CA GLU A 19 11.70 -18.33 4.51
C GLU A 19 12.03 -16.89 4.96
N LYS A 20 13.31 -16.52 5.12
CA LYS A 20 13.70 -15.14 5.46
C LYS A 20 13.74 -14.18 4.25
N SER A 21 13.62 -14.70 3.04
CA SER A 21 13.78 -13.92 1.81
C SER A 21 12.55 -13.08 1.44
N TRP A 22 11.41 -13.26 2.10
CA TRP A 22 10.15 -12.60 1.74
C TRP A 22 9.93 -11.26 2.45
N HIS A 23 10.73 -10.93 3.47
CA HIS A 23 10.63 -9.68 4.22
C HIS A 23 11.69 -8.63 3.88
N ASN A 24 12.54 -8.88 2.88
CA ASN A 24 13.60 -7.93 2.52
C ASN A 24 13.18 -7.00 1.36
N THR A 25 11.96 -6.48 1.41
CA THR A 25 11.69 -5.18 0.77
C THR A 25 12.27 -4.16 1.72
N MET A 26 13.50 -3.68 1.46
CA MET A 26 14.11 -2.64 2.28
C MET A 26 13.11 -1.49 2.47
N ALA A 27 12.87 -1.11 3.73
CA ALA A 27 12.02 0.02 4.05
C ALA A 27 12.54 1.25 3.28
N LEU A 28 11.66 2.00 2.60
CA LEU A 28 12.09 3.22 1.91
C LEU A 28 12.70 4.22 2.91
N ILE A 29 12.18 4.23 4.14
CA ILE A 29 12.66 5.04 5.25
C ILE A 29 12.73 4.16 6.50
N ASP A 30 13.93 3.90 7.00
CA ASP A 30 14.18 3.00 8.14
C ASP A 30 13.65 3.52 9.49
N SER A 31 13.42 4.83 9.61
CA SER A 31 12.95 5.45 10.86
C SER A 31 12.02 6.64 10.56
N PRO A 32 10.81 6.37 10.02
CA PRO A 32 9.93 7.40 9.50
C PRO A 32 9.36 8.33 10.60
N TRP A 33 9.37 7.91 11.87
CA TRP A 33 9.03 8.77 13.02
C TRP A 33 10.14 9.78 13.41
N SER A 34 11.33 9.69 12.79
CA SER A 34 12.44 10.58 13.10
C SER A 34 12.20 12.00 12.58
N ARG A 35 12.80 12.98 13.27
CA ARG A 35 12.69 14.38 12.85
C ARG A 35 13.40 14.59 11.51
N LEU A 36 12.64 15.03 10.51
CA LEU A 36 13.19 15.49 9.24
C LEU A 36 13.98 16.78 9.43
N ARG A 37 15.30 16.72 9.16
CA ARG A 37 16.20 17.88 9.25
C ARG A 37 15.91 18.92 8.17
N LYS A 38 15.66 18.47 6.94
CA LYS A 38 15.32 19.30 5.79
C LYS A 38 14.11 18.71 5.07
N PRO A 39 12.90 18.92 5.62
CA PRO A 39 11.70 18.29 5.10
C PRO A 39 11.34 18.88 3.72
N PRO A 40 10.99 18.04 2.74
CA PRO A 40 10.54 18.51 1.45
C PRO A 40 9.27 19.35 1.57
N THR A 41 9.23 20.42 0.77
CA THR A 41 8.12 21.36 0.67
C THR A 41 7.27 21.02 -0.55
N ILE A 42 5.95 21.19 -0.45
CA ILE A 42 5.05 21.05 -1.59
C ILE A 42 5.41 22.10 -2.65
N PRO A 43 5.77 21.72 -3.89
CA PRO A 43 6.07 22.68 -4.94
C PRO A 43 4.86 23.54 -5.30
N THR A 44 5.03 24.86 -5.41
CA THR A 44 3.95 25.74 -5.87
C THR A 44 3.56 25.38 -7.31
N GLY A 45 2.30 24.99 -7.52
CA GLY A 45 1.80 24.64 -8.86
C GLY A 45 2.03 23.19 -9.30
N PHE A 46 2.30 22.26 -8.38
CA PHE A 46 2.40 20.83 -8.71
C PHE A 46 1.15 20.31 -9.46
N THR A 47 1.37 19.30 -10.30
CA THR A 47 0.35 18.51 -11.03
C THR A 47 0.36 17.07 -10.55
N ALA A 48 -0.70 16.31 -10.85
CA ALA A 48 -0.73 14.88 -10.54
C ALA A 48 0.42 14.14 -11.24
N GLN A 49 0.65 14.43 -12.52
CA GLN A 49 1.77 13.86 -13.29
C GLN A 49 3.12 14.14 -12.63
N ALA A 50 3.39 15.38 -12.22
CA ALA A 50 4.66 15.73 -11.59
C ALA A 50 4.88 15.00 -10.25
N LEU A 51 3.81 14.65 -9.52
CA LEU A 51 3.90 13.83 -8.33
C LEU A 51 4.09 12.34 -8.68
N ASN A 52 3.46 11.86 -9.75
CA ASN A 52 3.65 10.49 -10.25
C ASN A 52 5.05 10.25 -10.80
N ASP A 53 5.69 11.28 -11.37
CA ASP A 53 7.06 11.21 -11.90
C ASP A 53 8.14 11.24 -10.81
N LEU A 54 7.79 11.53 -9.55
CA LEU A 54 8.72 11.39 -8.43
C LEU A 54 9.10 9.92 -8.25
N ASP A 55 10.38 9.67 -7.97
CA ASP A 55 10.81 8.36 -7.51
C ASP A 55 10.18 8.00 -6.15
N ASP A 56 10.18 6.72 -5.82
CA ASP A 56 9.46 6.21 -4.66
C ASP A 56 9.98 6.78 -3.33
N LEU A 57 11.29 7.01 -3.21
CA LEU A 57 11.88 7.59 -2.02
C LEU A 57 11.49 9.07 -1.87
N ALA A 58 11.65 9.86 -2.94
CA ALA A 58 11.28 11.27 -2.94
C ALA A 58 9.78 11.47 -2.66
N PHE A 59 8.94 10.58 -3.21
CA PHE A 59 7.51 10.57 -2.92
C PHE A 59 7.23 10.21 -1.45
N ALA A 60 7.89 9.18 -0.91
CA ALA A 60 7.75 8.79 0.49
C ALA A 60 8.17 9.91 1.45
N GLU A 61 9.31 10.55 1.23
CA GLU A 61 9.78 11.70 2.01
C GLU A 61 8.79 12.87 1.96
N LEU A 62 8.16 13.11 0.80
CA LEU A 62 7.13 14.13 0.65
C LEU A 62 5.88 13.78 1.48
N ILE A 63 5.40 12.54 1.43
CA ILE A 63 4.25 12.11 2.25
C ILE A 63 4.58 12.24 3.75
N GLN A 64 5.75 11.76 4.17
CA GLN A 64 6.22 11.84 5.56
C GLN A 64 6.23 13.29 6.07
N ALA A 65 6.75 14.22 5.25
CA ALA A 65 6.84 15.63 5.60
C ALA A 65 5.47 16.34 5.69
N GLN A 66 4.46 15.82 4.99
CA GLN A 66 3.15 16.44 4.82
C GLN A 66 2.02 15.70 5.56
N LEU A 67 2.32 14.74 6.44
CA LEU A 67 1.31 14.06 7.29
C LEU A 67 0.50 15.07 8.13
N VAL A 68 1.16 16.13 8.59
CA VAL A 68 0.55 17.28 9.27
C VAL A 68 0.92 18.58 8.56
N PRO A 69 0.03 19.59 8.56
CA PRO A 69 0.36 20.89 8.02
C PRO A 69 1.45 21.54 8.87
N ARG A 70 2.49 22.03 8.20
CA ARG A 70 3.65 22.64 8.85
C ARG A 70 3.46 24.13 9.10
N ASP A 71 2.89 24.80 8.11
CA ASP A 71 2.65 26.24 8.17
C ASP A 71 1.30 26.53 8.82
N GLN A 72 1.29 27.49 9.73
CA GLN A 72 0.04 27.99 10.35
C GLN A 72 -0.61 29.10 9.53
N ASP A 73 -0.01 29.48 8.41
CA ASP A 73 -0.57 30.49 7.53
C ASP A 73 -1.71 29.91 6.67
N VAL A 74 -2.58 30.81 6.20
CA VAL A 74 -3.74 30.41 5.40
C VAL A 74 -3.31 29.84 4.05
N GLN A 75 -2.21 30.33 3.48
CA GLN A 75 -1.73 29.93 2.16
C GLN A 75 -1.11 28.53 2.18
N GLY A 76 -0.20 28.25 3.12
CA GLY A 76 0.38 26.93 3.33
C GLY A 76 -0.69 25.90 3.69
N ARG A 77 -1.69 26.26 4.51
CA ARG A 77 -2.81 25.36 4.79
C ARG A 77 -3.62 25.01 3.53
N ARG A 78 -3.93 25.99 2.68
CA ARG A 78 -4.62 25.77 1.39
C ARG A 78 -3.79 24.91 0.44
N LEU A 79 -2.47 25.12 0.39
CA LEU A 79 -1.56 24.32 -0.42
C LEU A 79 -1.54 22.86 0.05
N TRP A 80 -1.50 22.64 1.37
CA TRP A 80 -1.58 21.33 1.99
C TRP A 80 -2.92 20.64 1.71
N ASP A 81 -4.05 21.35 1.85
CA ASP A 81 -5.37 20.80 1.52
C ASP A 81 -5.47 20.44 0.02
N ARG A 82 -4.93 21.27 -0.88
CA ARG A 82 -4.84 20.99 -2.32
C ARG A 82 -3.99 19.75 -2.61
N PHE A 83 -2.86 19.58 -1.92
CA PHE A 83 -1.98 18.42 -2.07
C PHE A 83 -2.72 17.12 -1.75
N TRP A 84 -3.32 17.02 -0.59
CA TRP A 84 -4.09 15.83 -0.21
C TRP A 84 -5.32 15.59 -1.09
N LYS A 85 -5.93 16.65 -1.62
CA LYS A 85 -7.00 16.54 -2.60
C LYS A 85 -6.52 15.86 -3.89
N VAL A 86 -5.38 16.30 -4.45
CA VAL A 86 -4.81 15.71 -5.68
C VAL A 86 -4.42 14.26 -5.46
N LEU A 87 -3.77 13.93 -4.33
CA LEU A 87 -3.41 12.54 -4.00
C LEU A 87 -4.63 11.61 -3.93
N ARG A 88 -5.78 12.14 -3.54
CA ARG A 88 -7.02 11.37 -3.45
C ARG A 88 -7.72 11.20 -4.79
N GLU A 89 -7.71 12.25 -5.62
CA GLU A 89 -8.49 12.29 -6.88
C GLU A 89 -7.82 11.56 -8.03
N ASP A 90 -6.51 11.29 -7.93
CA ASP A 90 -5.76 10.49 -8.90
C ASP A 90 -5.52 9.08 -8.33
N ASP A 91 -6.02 8.05 -9.02
CA ASP A 91 -6.01 6.68 -8.50
C ASP A 91 -4.59 6.13 -8.30
N GLN A 92 -3.67 6.46 -9.21
CA GLN A 92 -2.27 6.05 -9.11
C GLN A 92 -1.58 6.70 -7.90
N LEU A 93 -1.77 8.01 -7.70
CA LEU A 93 -1.22 8.72 -6.54
C LEU A 93 -1.83 8.24 -5.24
N ALA A 94 -3.13 7.93 -5.25
CA ALA A 94 -3.79 7.36 -4.10
C ALA A 94 -3.12 6.05 -3.72
N ASP A 95 -3.03 5.08 -4.65
CA ASP A 95 -2.43 3.78 -4.39
C ASP A 95 -0.98 3.88 -3.94
N ARG A 96 -0.17 4.72 -4.60
CA ARG A 96 1.21 5.02 -4.13
C ARG A 96 1.21 5.58 -2.71
N THR A 97 0.28 6.47 -2.37
CA THR A 97 0.19 7.03 -1.01
C THR A 97 -0.12 5.95 0.02
N TYR A 98 -0.99 4.98 -0.29
CA TYR A 98 -1.26 3.88 0.64
C TYR A 98 -0.07 2.97 0.82
N ASN A 99 0.62 2.59 -0.25
CA ASN A 99 1.81 1.76 -0.15
C ASN A 99 2.87 2.41 0.76
N VAL A 100 3.06 3.73 0.63
CA VAL A 100 3.95 4.50 1.52
C VAL A 100 3.45 4.50 2.96
N LEU A 101 2.15 4.79 3.18
CA LEU A 101 1.60 4.83 4.53
C LEU A 101 1.61 3.46 5.22
N GLU A 102 1.39 2.38 4.48
CA GLU A 102 1.49 1.00 4.96
C GLU A 102 2.93 0.68 5.38
N GLN A 103 3.91 0.93 4.52
CA GLN A 103 5.31 0.73 4.86
C GLN A 103 5.75 1.56 6.08
N PHE A 104 5.24 2.79 6.20
CA PHE A 104 5.47 3.62 7.38
C PHE A 104 4.87 3.04 8.66
N LEU A 105 3.66 2.48 8.58
CA LEU A 105 3.00 1.83 9.71
C LEU A 105 3.76 0.58 10.12
N ASP A 106 4.04 -0.33 9.19
CA ASP A 106 4.78 -1.57 9.42
C ASP A 106 6.14 -1.29 10.08
N THR A 107 6.94 -0.39 9.49
CA THR A 107 8.26 -0.03 10.02
C THR A 107 8.16 0.60 11.43
N THR A 108 7.09 1.35 11.71
CA THR A 108 6.89 1.98 13.01
C THR A 108 6.41 0.98 14.05
N GLU A 109 5.55 0.04 13.67
CA GLU A 109 5.06 -1.04 14.53
C GLU A 109 6.20 -1.99 14.91
N ASP A 110 7.01 -2.43 13.96
CA ASP A 110 8.20 -3.25 14.19
C ASP A 110 9.16 -2.59 15.20
N ALA A 111 9.35 -1.28 15.10
CA ALA A 111 10.23 -0.54 16.01
C ALA A 111 9.66 -0.38 17.42
N LEU A 112 8.33 -0.24 17.53
CA LEU A 112 7.62 -0.19 18.82
C LEU A 112 7.66 -1.55 19.52
N GLU A 113 7.46 -2.64 18.78
CA GLU A 113 7.48 -4.01 19.29
C GLU A 113 8.89 -4.49 19.63
N GLY A 114 9.89 -4.09 18.83
CA GLY A 114 11.29 -4.47 19.01
C GLY A 114 11.94 -3.95 20.29
N GLY A 115 11.33 -2.99 21.00
CA GLY A 115 11.79 -2.49 22.29
C GLY A 115 13.13 -1.72 22.26
N GLY A 116 13.65 -1.39 21.07
CA GLY A 116 14.92 -0.68 20.88
C GLY A 116 14.84 0.85 20.99
N LEU A 117 13.64 1.40 21.22
CA LEU A 117 13.41 2.83 21.33
C LEU A 117 13.53 3.32 22.78
N ASP A 118 14.11 4.51 22.95
CA ASP A 118 14.03 5.24 24.21
C ASP A 118 12.61 5.81 24.43
N GLU A 119 12.27 6.23 25.65
CA GLU A 119 10.93 6.76 25.96
C GLU A 119 10.51 7.90 25.01
N ALA A 120 11.46 8.76 24.64
CA ALA A 120 11.22 9.85 23.71
C ALA A 120 10.99 9.33 22.27
N GLY A 121 11.67 8.28 21.86
CA GLY A 121 11.50 7.57 20.59
C GLY A 121 10.16 6.87 20.51
N THR A 122 9.75 6.13 21.55
CA THR A 122 8.44 5.47 21.63
C THR A 122 7.31 6.48 21.45
N LYS A 123 7.31 7.58 22.20
CA LYS A 123 6.28 8.64 22.06
C LYS A 123 6.24 9.26 20.67
N ARG A 124 7.38 9.39 19.99
CA ARG A 124 7.44 9.89 18.61
C ARG A 124 6.84 8.88 17.63
N ALA A 125 7.20 7.60 17.77
CA ALA A 125 6.69 6.52 16.95
C ALA A 125 5.17 6.35 17.10
N GLU A 126 4.64 6.35 18.32
CA GLU A 126 3.19 6.30 18.58
C GLU A 126 2.45 7.47 17.91
N LYS A 127 2.98 8.69 18.07
CA LYS A 127 2.38 9.87 17.45
C LYS A 127 2.45 9.81 15.92
N PHE A 128 3.55 9.31 15.38
CA PHE A 128 3.74 9.15 13.94
C PHE A 128 2.75 8.13 13.37
N LYS A 129 2.57 6.98 14.03
CA LYS A 129 1.55 5.98 13.69
C LYS A 129 0.15 6.62 13.59
N GLN A 130 -0.26 7.38 14.61
CA GLN A 130 -1.54 8.09 14.61
C GLN A 130 -1.67 9.07 13.42
N GLN A 131 -0.58 9.75 13.05
CA GLN A 131 -0.56 10.68 11.91
C GLN A 131 -0.71 9.97 10.57
N CYS A 132 -0.12 8.78 10.42
CA CYS A 132 -0.32 7.92 9.25
C CYS A 132 -1.78 7.46 9.14
N GLU A 133 -2.39 6.96 10.23
CA GLU A 133 -3.80 6.55 10.26
C GLU A 133 -4.76 7.71 9.90
N MET A 134 -4.50 8.92 10.41
CA MET A 134 -5.29 10.10 10.06
C MET A 134 -5.15 10.48 8.58
N SER A 135 -3.95 10.32 8.02
CA SER A 135 -3.69 10.61 6.60
C SER A 135 -4.30 9.54 5.69
N TRP A 136 -4.33 8.28 6.13
CA TRP A 136 -5.06 7.20 5.47
C TRP A 136 -6.54 7.54 5.30
N LYS A 137 -7.21 7.93 6.40
CA LYS A 137 -8.61 8.38 6.40
C LYS A 137 -8.85 9.60 5.51
N ARG A 138 -7.81 10.42 5.27
CA ARG A 138 -7.89 11.60 4.41
C ARG A 138 -7.96 11.22 2.93
N ILE A 139 -7.19 10.23 2.50
CA ILE A 139 -7.26 9.70 1.12
C ILE A 139 -8.55 8.90 0.91
N ASP A 140 -9.09 8.29 1.96
CA ASP A 140 -10.34 7.53 1.89
C ASP A 140 -11.58 8.43 1.68
N ARG A 141 -11.58 9.60 2.31
CA ARG A 141 -12.73 10.53 2.32
C ARG A 141 -13.21 10.86 0.91
N GLY A 142 -14.39 10.38 0.53
CA GLY A 142 -15.04 10.72 -0.75
C GLY A 142 -14.83 9.71 -1.86
N ARG A 143 -14.13 8.60 -1.60
CA ARG A 143 -14.03 7.45 -2.52
C ARG A 143 -14.99 6.30 -2.16
N ASP A 144 -15.92 6.50 -1.24
CA ASP A 144 -16.91 5.46 -0.90
C ASP A 144 -17.96 5.21 -2.00
N ARG A 145 -18.14 6.12 -2.97
CA ARG A 145 -19.04 5.91 -4.14
C ARG A 145 -18.33 5.35 -5.37
N ASP A 146 -17.08 5.77 -5.62
CA ASP A 146 -16.35 5.47 -6.85
C ASP A 146 -15.01 4.72 -6.61
N GLY A 147 -14.69 4.36 -5.36
CA GLY A 147 -13.43 3.72 -4.97
C GLY A 147 -13.47 2.19 -4.99
N ALA A 148 -12.45 1.54 -4.41
CA ALA A 148 -12.37 0.08 -4.35
C ALA A 148 -13.64 -0.54 -3.72
N LEU A 149 -14.25 -1.48 -4.44
CA LEU A 149 -15.59 -2.05 -4.16
C LEU A 149 -16.77 -1.07 -4.26
N GLY A 150 -16.61 0.10 -4.91
CA GLY A 150 -17.70 1.06 -5.10
C GLY A 150 -18.93 0.46 -5.80
N TRP A 151 -18.71 -0.51 -6.70
CA TRP A 151 -19.77 -1.30 -7.34
C TRP A 151 -20.56 -2.20 -6.39
N ALA A 152 -19.98 -2.59 -5.24
CA ALA A 152 -20.60 -3.49 -4.27
C ALA A 152 -21.45 -2.76 -3.19
N GLY A 153 -21.53 -1.43 -3.24
CA GLY A 153 -22.45 -0.64 -2.41
C GLY A 153 -22.35 -0.92 -0.90
N GLU A 154 -23.47 -1.27 -0.26
CA GLU A 154 -23.54 -1.56 1.18
C GLU A 154 -22.70 -2.78 1.62
N HIS A 155 -22.37 -3.72 0.72
CA HIS A 155 -21.48 -4.84 1.05
C HIS A 155 -20.02 -4.38 1.16
N ALA A 156 -19.63 -3.35 0.42
CA ALA A 156 -18.30 -2.76 0.51
C ALA A 156 -18.10 -2.03 1.85
N THR A 157 -19.13 -1.35 2.35
CA THR A 157 -19.02 -0.49 3.53
C THR A 157 -18.72 -1.26 4.82
N ALA A 158 -19.06 -2.56 4.86
CA ALA A 158 -18.77 -3.47 5.96
C ALA A 158 -17.26 -3.74 6.17
N HIS A 159 -16.43 -3.50 5.15
CA HIS A 159 -15.00 -3.76 5.22
C HIS A 159 -14.19 -2.48 5.50
N PRO A 160 -13.07 -2.55 6.23
CA PRO A 160 -12.11 -1.46 6.31
C PRO A 160 -11.53 -1.11 4.93
N PRO A 161 -11.13 0.15 4.67
CA PRO A 161 -10.66 0.57 3.34
C PRO A 161 -9.50 -0.24 2.76
N GLN A 162 -8.56 -0.67 3.60
CA GLN A 162 -7.45 -1.54 3.20
C GLN A 162 -7.95 -2.91 2.72
N SER A 163 -8.87 -3.52 3.47
CA SER A 163 -9.53 -4.76 3.07
C SER A 163 -10.31 -4.57 1.76
N ARG A 164 -11.01 -3.44 1.57
CA ARG A 164 -11.72 -3.16 0.30
C ARG A 164 -10.80 -3.16 -0.90
N ARG A 165 -9.58 -2.61 -0.80
CA ARG A 165 -8.58 -2.65 -1.88
C ARG A 165 -8.12 -4.05 -2.22
N VAL A 166 -7.71 -4.81 -1.21
CA VAL A 166 -7.22 -6.19 -1.40
C VAL A 166 -8.32 -7.03 -2.02
N ILE A 167 -9.55 -6.91 -1.52
CA ILE A 167 -10.73 -7.60 -2.04
C ILE A 167 -11.02 -7.15 -3.48
N ALA A 168 -10.98 -5.85 -3.80
CA ALA A 168 -11.19 -5.36 -5.16
C ALA A 168 -10.12 -5.85 -6.15
N ALA A 169 -8.85 -5.86 -5.75
CA ALA A 169 -7.75 -6.39 -6.57
C ALA A 169 -7.89 -7.89 -6.81
N LEU A 170 -8.26 -8.65 -5.77
CA LEU A 170 -8.50 -10.09 -5.85
C LEU A 170 -9.69 -10.41 -6.77
N ILE A 171 -10.81 -9.71 -6.61
CA ILE A 171 -11.99 -9.82 -7.49
C ILE A 171 -11.62 -9.45 -8.93
N GLY A 172 -10.85 -8.38 -9.14
CA GLY A 172 -10.37 -7.98 -10.48
C GLY A 172 -9.49 -9.05 -11.13
N ALA A 173 -8.61 -9.70 -10.36
CA ALA A 173 -7.79 -10.81 -10.84
C ALA A 173 -8.65 -12.04 -11.19
N ILE A 174 -9.65 -12.37 -10.37
CA ILE A 174 -10.59 -13.48 -10.64
C ILE A 174 -11.43 -13.20 -11.89
N ALA A 175 -11.90 -11.96 -12.07
CA ALA A 175 -12.66 -11.55 -13.25
C ALA A 175 -11.82 -11.64 -14.54
N ARG A 176 -10.53 -11.29 -14.47
CA ARG A 176 -9.59 -11.46 -15.58
C ARG A 176 -9.32 -12.93 -15.90
N HIS A 177 -9.06 -13.75 -14.87
CA HIS A 177 -8.92 -15.19 -15.03
C HIS A 177 -10.16 -15.80 -15.70
N ARG A 178 -11.37 -15.41 -15.27
CA ARG A 178 -12.63 -15.85 -15.88
C ARG A 178 -12.73 -15.49 -17.36
N SER A 179 -12.35 -14.28 -17.75
CA SER A 179 -12.40 -13.88 -19.17
C SER A 179 -11.38 -14.65 -20.01
N GLU A 180 -10.21 -14.93 -19.47
CA GLU A 180 -9.18 -15.75 -20.13
C GLU A 180 -9.63 -17.21 -20.29
N VAL A 181 -10.16 -17.83 -19.23
CA VAL A 181 -10.68 -19.21 -19.27
C VAL A 181 -11.82 -19.36 -20.28
N LEU A 182 -12.78 -18.43 -20.27
CA LEU A 182 -13.90 -18.47 -21.21
C LEU A 182 -13.44 -18.21 -22.65
N ARG A 183 -12.42 -17.37 -22.85
CA ARG A 183 -11.85 -17.09 -24.17
C ARG A 183 -11.04 -18.26 -24.73
N GLU A 184 -10.26 -18.95 -23.89
CA GLU A 184 -9.33 -20.00 -24.31
C GLU A 184 -10.01 -21.37 -24.39
N PHE A 185 -10.87 -21.70 -23.42
CA PHE A 185 -11.45 -23.04 -23.27
C PHE A 185 -12.98 -23.09 -23.51
N GLY A 186 -13.64 -21.94 -23.60
CA GLY A 186 -15.09 -21.82 -23.86
C GLY A 186 -16.00 -22.21 -22.68
N GLN A 187 -15.47 -22.90 -21.66
CA GLN A 187 -16.19 -23.34 -20.48
C GLN A 187 -15.25 -23.44 -19.25
N PRO A 188 -15.73 -23.14 -18.03
CA PRO A 188 -14.95 -23.35 -16.81
C PRO A 188 -14.70 -24.83 -16.51
N ASN A 189 -13.60 -25.11 -15.81
CA ASN A 189 -13.47 -26.37 -15.08
C ASN A 189 -14.29 -26.33 -13.77
N ALA A 190 -14.34 -27.45 -13.03
CA ALA A 190 -15.13 -27.54 -11.80
C ALA A 190 -14.68 -26.55 -10.70
N ALA A 191 -13.37 -26.31 -10.57
CA ALA A 191 -12.83 -25.39 -9.57
C ALA A 191 -13.09 -23.92 -9.93
N ASP A 192 -12.98 -23.57 -11.22
CA ASP A 192 -13.36 -22.25 -11.73
C ASP A 192 -14.85 -21.98 -11.50
N ALA A 193 -15.71 -22.98 -11.75
CA ALA A 193 -17.14 -22.87 -11.54
C ALA A 193 -17.48 -22.66 -10.05
N GLU A 194 -16.86 -23.42 -9.15
CA GLU A 194 -17.04 -23.28 -7.69
C GLU A 194 -16.59 -21.91 -7.19
N LEU A 195 -15.41 -21.44 -7.63
CA LEU A 195 -14.90 -20.12 -7.26
C LEU A 195 -15.84 -18.98 -7.71
N TRP A 196 -16.38 -19.07 -8.94
CA TRP A 196 -17.28 -18.04 -9.45
C TRP A 196 -18.64 -18.06 -8.76
N ASP A 197 -19.14 -19.24 -8.38
CA ASP A 197 -20.39 -19.38 -7.61
C ASP A 197 -20.26 -18.77 -6.21
N VAL A 198 -19.12 -18.99 -5.54
CA VAL A 198 -18.81 -18.34 -4.25
C VAL A 198 -18.80 -16.82 -4.37
N MET A 199 -18.24 -16.26 -5.45
CA MET A 199 -18.25 -14.80 -5.65
C MET A 199 -19.65 -14.24 -5.83
N ALA A 200 -20.50 -14.91 -6.62
CA ALA A 200 -21.89 -14.51 -6.80
C ALA A 200 -22.68 -14.59 -5.49
N HIS A 201 -22.47 -15.65 -4.70
CA HIS A 201 -23.15 -15.84 -3.41
C HIS A 201 -22.80 -14.75 -2.38
N LEU A 202 -21.58 -14.21 -2.46
CA LEU A 202 -21.11 -13.14 -1.58
C LEU A 202 -21.51 -11.73 -2.06
N GLY A 203 -22.18 -11.60 -3.22
CA GLY A 203 -22.48 -10.30 -3.83
C GLY A 203 -21.22 -9.55 -4.27
N LEU A 204 -20.19 -10.30 -4.67
CA LEU A 204 -18.89 -9.77 -5.07
C LEU A 204 -18.56 -10.05 -6.54
N ASP A 205 -19.48 -10.66 -7.31
CA ASP A 205 -19.31 -10.84 -8.76
C ASP A 205 -19.53 -9.49 -9.47
N PRO A 206 -18.52 -8.97 -10.21
CA PRO A 206 -18.68 -7.73 -10.98
C PRO A 206 -19.86 -7.75 -11.97
N ARG A 207 -20.26 -8.94 -12.45
CA ARG A 207 -21.39 -9.09 -13.39
C ARG A 207 -22.75 -8.77 -12.77
N ASP A 208 -22.90 -8.88 -11.44
CA ASP A 208 -24.16 -8.59 -10.76
C ASP A 208 -24.48 -7.08 -10.75
N TYR A 209 -23.52 -6.25 -11.18
CA TYR A 209 -23.59 -4.79 -11.10
C TYR A 209 -23.36 -4.10 -12.46
N GLU A 210 -23.03 -4.83 -13.54
CA GLU A 210 -22.94 -4.30 -14.92
C GLU A 210 -24.29 -3.76 -15.45
N THR A 211 -25.43 -4.10 -14.82
CA THR A 211 -26.78 -3.73 -15.27
C THR A 211 -27.43 -2.56 -14.54
N ARG A 212 -26.68 -1.76 -13.75
CA ARG A 212 -27.27 -0.66 -12.95
C ARG A 212 -26.94 0.76 -13.39
N ASP A 213 -26.57 0.93 -14.67
CA ASP A 213 -26.76 2.20 -15.38
C ASP A 213 -28.12 2.17 -16.09
N GLY A 214 -29.14 2.59 -15.34
CA GLY A 214 -30.50 2.86 -15.80
C GLY A 214 -31.16 3.90 -14.90
#